data_AF-A0A943ZVP9-F1
#
_entry.id   AF-A0A943ZVP9-F1
#
_cell.length_a   1.000
_cell.length_b   1.000
_cell.length_c   1.000
_cell.angle_alpha   90.00
_cell.angle_beta   90.00
_cell.angle_gamma   90.00
#
_symmetry.space_group_name_H-M   'P 1'
#
loop_
_entity.id
_entity.type
_entity.pdbx_description
1 polymer ?
#
loop_
_entity_poly.entity_id
_entity_poly.type
_entity_poly.pdbx_seq_one_letter_code
_entity_poly.pdbx_strand_id
1 'polypeptide(L)'
;MGTVVLKMDNGIELFCKNFNIPRSEKMLVTVYNPIKNKWIRCKMKNEYTEIMWDYYKKKVKPKRKHKKRFTRRKEKKHGTQPVKIPESVRWAMQHPYQGGGVSPR
;
A
#
# COMPACT_ATOMS: atom_id res chain seq x y z
N MET A 1 -23.40 6.33 -0.42
CA MET A 1 -23.66 5.25 0.56
C MET A 1 -24.57 4.24 -0.11
N GLY A 2 -24.13 2.99 -0.26
CA GLY A 2 -24.94 1.95 -0.91
C GLY A 2 -25.53 1.00 0.13
N THR A 3 -26.77 0.58 -0.06
CA THR A 3 -27.42 -0.48 0.73
C THR A 3 -27.36 -1.77 -0.08
N VAL A 4 -26.92 -2.86 0.53
CA VAL A 4 -27.01 -4.19 -0.07
C VAL A 4 -28.30 -4.84 0.43
N VAL A 5 -29.08 -5.36 -0.51
CA VAL A 5 -30.32 -6.07 -0.27
C VAL A 5 -30.16 -7.50 -0.72
N LEU A 6 -30.49 -8.45 0.15
CA LEU A 6 -30.57 -9.87 -0.20
C LEU A 6 -32.03 -10.28 -0.05
N LYS A 7 -32.65 -10.67 -1.16
CA LYS A 7 -34.01 -11.21 -1.19
C LYS A 7 -33.92 -12.73 -1.23
N MET A 8 -34.61 -13.37 -0.30
CA MET A 8 -34.72 -14.83 -0.24
C MET A 8 -36.03 -15.27 -0.89
N ASP A 9 -36.08 -16.51 -1.39
CA ASP A 9 -37.24 -17.05 -2.10
C ASP A 9 -38.50 -17.12 -1.23
N ASN A 10 -38.30 -17.24 0.08
CA ASN A 10 -39.37 -17.23 1.09
C ASN A 10 -39.93 -15.81 1.40
N GLY A 11 -39.52 -14.79 0.63
CA GLY A 11 -39.98 -13.41 0.77
C GLY A 11 -39.32 -12.63 1.92
N ILE A 12 -38.39 -13.23 2.66
CA ILE A 12 -37.59 -12.49 3.64
C ILE A 12 -36.56 -11.63 2.91
N GLU A 13 -36.48 -10.36 3.32
CA GLU A 13 -35.52 -9.42 2.77
C GLU A 13 -34.55 -8.96 3.86
N LEU A 14 -33.26 -9.05 3.56
CA LEU A 14 -32.19 -8.59 4.43
C LEU A 14 -31.62 -7.31 3.84
N PHE A 15 -31.43 -6.30 4.68
CA PHE A 15 -30.88 -4.99 4.30
C PHE A 15 -29.70 -4.65 5.19
N CYS A 16 -28.58 -4.32 4.56
CA CYS A 16 -27.42 -3.78 5.25
C CYS A 16 -26.91 -2.51 4.59
N LYS A 17 -26.71 -1.47 5.40
CA LYS A 17 -26.22 -0.16 4.97
C LYS A 17 -24.78 0.13 5.38
N ASN A 18 -24.28 -0.54 6.42
CA ASN A 18 -22.97 -0.25 6.99
C ASN A 18 -22.05 -1.47 6.93
N PHE A 19 -21.13 -1.43 5.96
CA PHE A 19 -20.08 -2.42 5.75
C PHE A 19 -18.69 -1.90 6.19
N ASN A 20 -18.64 -0.80 6.94
CA ASN A 20 -17.38 -0.25 7.48
C ASN A 20 -17.07 -0.81 8.87
N ILE A 21 -17.38 -2.10 9.06
CA ILE A 21 -17.20 -2.85 10.31
C ILE A 21 -16.07 -3.88 10.06
N PRO A 22 -15.31 -4.33 11.06
CA PRO A 22 -14.41 -5.46 10.87
C PRO A 22 -15.19 -6.75 10.53
N ARG A 23 -14.64 -7.63 9.69
CA ARG A 23 -15.26 -8.93 9.34
C ARG A 23 -15.41 -9.86 10.54
N SER A 24 -14.66 -9.62 11.62
CA SER A 24 -14.79 -10.37 12.88
C SER A 24 -16.09 -10.08 13.61
N GLU A 25 -16.63 -8.85 13.49
CA GLU A 25 -17.74 -8.36 14.28
C GLU A 25 -19.11 -8.65 13.68
N LYS A 26 -20.15 -8.58 14.52
CA LYS A 26 -21.55 -8.76 14.09
C LYS A 26 -22.03 -7.53 13.32
N MET A 27 -22.59 -7.76 12.13
CA MET A 27 -23.11 -6.71 11.27
C MET A 27 -24.55 -6.35 11.67
N LEU A 28 -24.88 -5.06 11.65
CA LEU A 28 -26.25 -4.60 11.89
C LEU A 28 -27.08 -4.76 10.60
N VAL A 29 -28.02 -5.68 10.64
CA VAL A 29 -28.90 -6.02 9.52
C VAL A 29 -30.34 -5.67 9.89
N THR A 30 -31.07 -5.13 8.92
CA THR A 30 -32.52 -4.95 9.03
C THR A 30 -33.18 -6.05 8.23
N VAL A 31 -34.03 -6.85 8.88
CA VAL A 31 -34.71 -8.01 8.30
C VAL A 31 -36.18 -7.68 8.17
N TYR A 32 -36.74 -7.88 6.99
CA TYR A 32 -38.17 -7.90 6.77
C TYR A 32 -38.70 -9.31 6.98
N ASN A 33 -39.62 -9.48 7.93
CA ASN A 33 -40.36 -10.72 8.09
C ASN A 33 -41.74 -10.58 7.43
N PRO A 34 -42.00 -11.29 6.31
CA PRO A 34 -43.26 -11.19 5.59
C PRO A 34 -44.44 -11.80 6.37
N ILE A 35 -44.20 -12.84 7.17
CA ILE A 35 -45.24 -13.54 7.96
C ILE A 35 -45.84 -12.59 8.99
N LYS A 36 -44.98 -11.79 9.65
CA LYS A 36 -45.40 -10.84 10.69
C LYS A 36 -45.63 -9.42 10.15
N ASN A 37 -45.35 -9.20 8.86
CA ASN A 37 -45.29 -7.88 8.21
C ASN A 37 -44.52 -6.84 9.05
N LYS A 38 -43.34 -7.23 9.55
CA LYS A 38 -42.57 -6.43 10.50
C LYS A 38 -41.11 -6.34 10.12
N TRP A 39 -40.54 -5.18 10.40
CA TRP A 39 -39.12 -4.90 10.28
C TRP A 39 -38.43 -5.14 11.61
N ILE A 40 -37.35 -5.91 11.58
CA ILE A 40 -36.57 -6.26 12.77
C ILE A 40 -35.13 -5.82 12.52
N ARG A 41 -34.55 -5.11 13.48
CA ARG A 41 -33.13 -4.72 13.44
C ARG A 41 -32.35 -5.62 14.39
N CYS A 42 -31.34 -6.30 13.88
CA CYS A 42 -30.53 -7.20 14.71
C CYS A 42 -29.08 -7.21 14.26
N LYS A 43 -28.19 -7.52 15.21
CA LYS A 43 -26.77 -7.74 14.95
C LYS A 43 -26.53 -9.22 14.74
N MET A 44 -26.09 -9.61 13.56
CA MET A 44 -25.87 -11.01 13.21
C MET A 44 -24.55 -11.21 12.47
N LYS A 45 -24.02 -12.42 12.59
CA LYS A 45 -22.92 -12.94 11.78
C LYS A 45 -23.31 -14.35 11.36
N ASN A 46 -23.71 -14.50 10.11
CA ASN A 46 -24.15 -15.73 9.48
C ASN A 46 -23.68 -15.77 8.02
N GLU A 47 -23.92 -16.89 7.35
CA GLU A 47 -23.54 -17.10 5.95
C GLU A 47 -24.11 -16.01 5.02
N TYR A 48 -25.36 -15.59 5.25
CA TYR A 48 -26.00 -14.53 4.47
C TYR A 48 -25.29 -13.18 4.59
N THR A 49 -24.85 -12.81 5.80
CA THR A 49 -24.08 -11.58 6.01
C THR A 49 -22.71 -11.62 5.34
N GLU A 50 -22.08 -12.79 5.27
CA GLU A 50 -20.80 -12.97 4.56
C GLU A 50 -20.99 -12.82 3.05
N ILE A 51 -22.06 -13.39 2.48
CA ILE A 51 -22.41 -13.21 1.06
C ILE A 51 -22.64 -11.73 0.73
N MET A 52 -23.41 -11.02 1.56
CA MET A 52 -23.61 -9.58 1.41
C MET A 52 -22.30 -8.79 1.46
N TRP A 53 -21.41 -9.18 2.39
CA TRP A 53 -20.12 -8.53 2.58
C TRP A 53 -19.23 -8.69 1.34
N ASP A 54 -19.15 -9.91 0.83
CA ASP A 54 -18.33 -10.23 -0.33
C ASP A 54 -18.87 -9.52 -1.58
N TYR A 55 -20.19 -9.44 -1.72
CA TYR A 55 -20.83 -8.63 -2.76
C TYR A 55 -20.43 -7.15 -2.65
N TYR A 56 -20.57 -6.56 -1.46
CA TYR A 56 -20.21 -5.17 -1.22
C TYR A 56 -18.74 -4.89 -1.54
N LYS A 57 -17.82 -5.74 -1.08
CA LYS A 57 -16.38 -5.58 -1.33
C LYS A 57 -16.01 -5.73 -2.81
N LYS A 58 -16.67 -6.64 -3.54
CA LYS A 58 -16.47 -6.79 -5.00
C LYS A 58 -16.90 -5.54 -5.76
N LYS A 59 -17.99 -4.89 -5.36
CA LYS A 59 -18.53 -3.68 -6.01
C LYS A 59 -17.79 -2.41 -5.58
N VAL A 60 -17.50 -2.27 -4.29
CA VAL A 60 -16.69 -1.20 -3.72
C VAL A 60 -15.23 -1.59 -3.82
N LYS A 61 -14.71 -1.69 -5.05
CA LYS A 61 -13.26 -1.70 -5.26
C LYS A 61 -12.75 -0.33 -4.81
N PRO A 62 -11.95 -0.21 -3.73
CA PRO A 62 -11.29 1.05 -3.48
C PRO A 62 -10.43 1.35 -4.71
N LYS A 63 -10.61 2.53 -5.34
CA LYS A 63 -9.67 3.01 -6.35
C LYS A 63 -8.28 2.83 -5.74
N ARG A 64 -7.43 2.00 -6.35
CA ARG A 64 -6.07 1.73 -5.85
C ARG A 64 -5.46 3.11 -5.61
N LYS A 65 -5.26 3.49 -4.35
CA LYS A 65 -4.48 4.69 -4.04
C LYS A 65 -3.12 4.39 -4.65
N HIS A 66 -2.78 5.05 -5.75
CA HIS A 66 -1.43 4.96 -6.30
C HIS A 66 -0.50 5.32 -5.15
N LYS A 67 0.20 4.31 -4.59
CA LYS A 67 1.25 4.57 -3.62
C LYS A 67 2.21 5.48 -4.37
N LYS A 68 2.30 6.76 -3.98
CA LYS A 68 3.37 7.63 -4.45
C LYS A 68 4.66 6.90 -4.07
N ARG A 69 5.31 6.24 -5.04
CA ARG A 69 6.66 5.76 -4.84
C ARG A 69 7.46 7.02 -4.62
N PHE A 70 7.80 7.32 -3.37
CA PHE A 70 8.91 8.21 -3.09
C PHE A 70 10.14 7.50 -3.62
N THR A 71 10.44 7.72 -4.91
CA THR A 71 11.76 7.42 -5.43
C THR A 71 12.70 8.30 -4.65
N ARG A 72 13.35 7.75 -3.62
CA ARG A 72 14.55 8.35 -3.03
C ARG A 72 15.49 8.59 -4.20
N ARG A 73 15.57 9.84 -4.69
CA ARG A 73 16.64 10.24 -5.60
C ARG A 73 17.91 9.98 -4.80
N LYS A 74 18.63 8.92 -5.12
CA LYS A 74 20.01 8.78 -4.65
C LYS A 74 20.73 9.97 -5.27
N GLU A 75 21.08 10.95 -4.45
CA GLU A 75 22.01 11.99 -4.86
C GLU A 75 23.25 11.30 -5.41
N LYS A 76 23.51 11.48 -6.71
CA LYS A 76 24.76 11.03 -7.29
C LYS A 76 25.84 11.95 -6.73
N LYS A 77 26.53 11.52 -5.66
CA LYS A 77 27.76 12.16 -5.21
C LYS A 77 28.81 11.91 -6.30
N HIS A 78 28.89 12.81 -7.28
CA HIS A 78 30.05 12.92 -8.14
C HIS A 78 31.17 13.58 -7.31
N GLY A 79 31.78 12.80 -6.43
CA GLY A 79 33.05 13.20 -5.82
C GLY A 79 34.16 13.17 -6.86
N THR A 80 35.19 14.00 -6.66
CA THR A 80 36.40 14.00 -7.48
C THR A 80 37.00 12.60 -7.49
N GLN A 81 37.11 11.97 -8.65
CA GLN A 81 37.76 10.67 -8.74
C GLN A 81 39.23 10.82 -8.34
N PRO A 82 39.78 9.90 -7.53
CA PRO A 82 41.20 9.93 -7.21
C PRO A 82 42.01 9.77 -8.50
N VAL A 83 42.80 10.79 -8.84
CA VAL A 83 43.68 10.76 -10.00
C VAL A 83 44.81 9.76 -9.72
N LYS A 84 45.01 8.80 -10.62
CA LYS A 84 46.17 7.90 -10.54
C LYS A 84 47.43 8.69 -10.87
N ILE A 85 48.21 9.02 -9.85
CA ILE A 85 49.54 9.61 -10.01
C ILE A 85 50.47 8.60 -10.69
N PRO A 86 51.16 8.95 -11.80
CA PRO A 86 52.13 8.08 -12.47
C PRO A 86 53.24 7.61 -11.53
N GLU A 87 53.76 6.42 -11.79
CA GLU A 87 54.75 5.76 -10.92
C GLU A 87 56.07 6.52 -10.85
N SER A 88 56.49 7.17 -11.95
CA SER A 88 57.66 8.06 -11.99
C SER A 88 57.52 9.26 -11.03
N VAL A 89 56.33 9.85 -10.96
CA VAL A 89 56.05 10.98 -10.06
C VAL A 89 56.05 10.51 -8.60
N ARG A 90 55.49 9.33 -8.32
CA ARG A 90 55.54 8.73 -6.97
C ARG A 90 56.97 8.42 -6.54
N TRP A 91 57.79 7.92 -7.46
CA TRP A 91 59.19 7.62 -7.19
C TRP A 91 59.98 8.90 -6.88
N ALA A 92 59.80 9.96 -7.68
CA ALA A 92 60.44 11.25 -7.43
C ALA A 92 60.04 11.87 -6.08
N MET A 93 58.77 11.73 -5.67
CA MET A 93 58.30 12.17 -4.35
C MET A 93 58.97 11.39 -3.21
N GLN A 94 59.18 10.08 -3.39
CA GLN A 94 59.80 9.23 -2.37
C GLN A 94 61.32 9.38 -2.31
N HIS A 95 61.96 9.78 -3.40
CA HIS A 95 63.42 9.84 -3.53
C HIS A 95 63.86 11.25 -3.99
N PRO A 96 63.62 12.29 -3.17
CA PRO A 96 63.78 13.69 -3.56
C PRO A 96 65.23 14.09 -3.90
N TYR A 97 66.22 13.31 -3.45
CA TYR A 97 67.64 13.57 -3.69
C TYR A 97 68.26 12.72 -4.80
N GLN A 98 67.49 11.81 -5.41
CA GLN A 98 67.94 10.90 -6.48
C GLN A 98 67.23 11.15 -7.81
N GLY A 99 66.16 11.94 -7.82
CA GLY A 99 65.49 12.40 -9.04
C GLY A 99 66.22 13.62 -9.64
N GLY A 100 66.71 13.48 -10.86
CA GLY A 100 67.47 14.49 -11.59
C GLY A 100 66.89 15.90 -11.46
N GLY A 101 67.74 16.82 -11.00
CA GLY A 101 67.41 18.22 -10.86
C GLY A 101 66.91 18.81 -12.17
N VAL A 102 65.70 19.35 -12.15
CA VAL A 102 65.35 20.41 -13.10
C VAL A 102 66.01 21.66 -12.53
N SER A 103 67.27 21.90 -12.90
CA SER A 103 67.88 23.21 -12.69
C SER A 103 67.11 24.22 -13.53
N PRO A 104 66.46 25.25 -12.94
CA PRO A 104 65.92 26.34 -13.72
C PRO A 104 67.09 27.07 -14.39
N ARG A 105 66.95 27.40 -15.69
CA ARG A 105 67.78 28.42 -16.33
C ARG A 105 67.29 29.80 -15.94
#